data_AF-A0A838E520-F1
#
_entry.id   AF-A0A838E520-F1
#
_cell.length_a   1.000
_cell.length_b   1.000
_cell.length_c   1.000
_cell.angle_alpha   90.00
_cell.angle_beta   90.00
_cell.angle_gamma   90.00
#
_symmetry.space_group_name_H-M   'P 1'
#
loop_
_entity.id
_entity.type
_entity.pdbx_description
1 polymer ?
#
loop_
_entity_poly.entity_id
_entity_poly.type
_entity_poly.pdbx_seq_one_letter_code
_entity_poly.pdbx_strand_id
1 'polypeptide(L)'
;MRVYHREPGRTPDGTTPRSWGPVGRFDPRPDGHDGPHEHPNGPTVHYSGDTLPVALTEAFRSAPVWSVCPAWRAALLIATTEALQDHGPDGAVALGAPADLGHRPDYTRASTQAWARAILADLPVGAVAGARYHSARQPDGENVVLWNRQPIAVLGALGAEDVALHDEAAWPWVLVAAHRLGASVERIPITDCARHQGDA
;
A
#
# COMPACT_ATOMS: atom_id res chain seq x y z
N MET A 1 1.77 -6.42 5.61
CA MET A 1 1.20 -7.24 4.52
C MET A 1 1.01 -6.40 3.26
N ARG A 2 1.49 -6.84 2.10
CA ARG A 2 1.19 -6.19 0.81
C ARG A 2 0.35 -7.13 -0.04
N VAL A 3 -0.81 -6.65 -0.49
CA VAL A 3 -1.55 -7.28 -1.59
C VAL A 3 -1.24 -6.52 -2.86
N TYR A 4 -0.88 -7.24 -3.91
CA TYR A 4 -0.54 -6.64 -5.19
C TYR A 4 -0.97 -7.54 -6.34
N HIS A 5 -1.16 -6.91 -7.49
CA HIS A 5 -1.38 -7.61 -8.74
C HIS A 5 -0.02 -7.74 -9.44
N ARG A 6 0.37 -8.96 -9.80
CA ARG A 6 1.66 -9.23 -10.43
C ARG A 6 1.62 -8.74 -11.87
N GLU A 7 2.32 -7.65 -12.12
CA GLU A 7 2.42 -7.01 -13.43
C GLU A 7 3.88 -6.95 -13.85
N PRO A 8 4.28 -7.62 -14.95
CA PRO A 8 5.63 -7.52 -15.48
C PRO A 8 6.03 -6.05 -15.66
N GLY A 9 7.20 -5.67 -15.13
CA GLY A 9 7.73 -4.31 -15.24
C GLY A 9 7.14 -3.27 -14.29
N ARG A 10 6.00 -3.52 -13.62
CA ARG A 10 5.40 -2.57 -12.66
C ARG A 10 5.48 -3.04 -11.21
N THR A 11 4.99 -4.25 -10.92
CA THR A 11 5.06 -4.86 -9.57
C THR A 11 5.34 -6.36 -9.72
N PRO A 12 6.60 -6.75 -9.97
CA PRO A 12 6.96 -8.14 -10.24
C PRO A 12 6.89 -9.03 -8.99
N ASP A 13 7.06 -8.44 -7.80
CA ASP A 13 7.06 -9.11 -6.50
C ASP A 13 6.57 -8.18 -5.35
N GLY A 14 6.41 -8.75 -4.16
CA GLY A 14 5.95 -8.03 -2.96
C GLY A 14 6.91 -6.98 -2.40
N THR A 15 8.20 -7.06 -2.72
CA THR A 15 9.24 -6.14 -2.23
C THR A 15 9.48 -4.94 -3.13
N THR A 16 9.20 -5.08 -4.43
CA THR A 16 9.50 -4.06 -5.43
C THR A 16 8.68 -2.80 -5.16
N PRO A 17 9.31 -1.67 -4.78
CA PRO A 17 8.59 -0.43 -4.56
C PRO A 17 8.13 0.14 -5.91
N ARG A 18 7.06 0.93 -5.88
CA ARG A 18 6.51 1.55 -7.09
C ARG A 18 7.37 2.74 -7.53
N SER A 19 7.62 2.86 -8.83
CA SER A 19 8.22 4.02 -9.49
C SER A 19 7.19 4.98 -10.10
N TRP A 20 5.90 4.62 -10.17
CA TRP A 20 4.84 5.43 -10.79
C TRP A 20 3.77 5.96 -9.81
N GLY A 21 3.30 7.19 -10.00
CA GLY A 21 2.37 7.87 -9.10
C GLY A 21 2.22 9.37 -9.38
N PRO A 22 1.69 10.17 -8.44
CA PRO A 22 1.28 9.78 -7.08
C PRO A 22 -0.14 9.17 -7.04
N VAL A 23 -0.31 8.05 -6.33
CA VAL A 23 -1.58 7.26 -6.36
C VAL A 23 -2.24 7.01 -5.01
N GLY A 24 -1.44 6.93 -3.95
CA GLY A 24 -1.89 6.66 -2.58
C GLY A 24 -1.87 7.90 -1.69
N ARG A 25 -2.37 7.74 -0.46
CA ARG A 25 -2.08 8.71 0.62
C ARG A 25 -0.59 8.70 0.89
N PHE A 26 -0.03 9.84 1.31
CA PHE A 26 1.39 9.95 1.65
C PHE A 26 2.36 9.52 0.53
N ASP A 27 1.96 9.72 -0.73
CA ASP A 27 2.82 9.56 -1.89
C ASP A 27 3.57 10.88 -2.11
N PRO A 28 4.89 10.93 -1.92
CA PRO A 28 5.62 12.20 -1.93
C PRO A 28 6.06 12.61 -3.34
N ARG A 29 5.61 11.92 -4.38
CA ARG A 29 5.99 12.29 -5.74
C ARG A 29 5.32 13.61 -6.15
N PRO A 30 5.97 14.37 -7.05
CA PRO A 30 5.39 15.60 -7.56
C PRO A 30 4.04 15.33 -8.22
N ASP A 31 3.08 16.22 -7.95
CA ASP A 31 1.90 16.36 -8.78
C ASP A 31 2.28 17.28 -9.95
N GLY A 32 1.88 16.96 -11.17
CA GLY A 32 2.25 17.76 -12.35
C GLY A 32 1.75 17.21 -13.69
N HIS A 33 0.97 16.13 -13.64
CA HIS A 33 0.43 15.44 -14.80
C HIS A 33 -1.04 15.08 -14.50
N ASP A 34 -1.87 14.93 -15.52
CA ASP A 34 -3.31 14.63 -15.42
C ASP A 34 -3.60 13.22 -14.85
N GLY A 35 -2.58 12.51 -14.37
CA GLY A 35 -2.68 11.18 -13.79
C GLY A 35 -1.36 10.64 -13.26
N PRO A 36 -1.37 9.38 -12.79
CA PRO A 36 -0.16 8.68 -12.36
C PRO A 36 0.85 8.60 -13.51
N HIS A 37 2.12 8.87 -13.23
CA HIS A 37 3.20 8.86 -14.22
C HIS A 37 4.46 8.24 -13.63
N GLU A 38 5.34 7.74 -14.50
CA GLU A 38 6.62 7.17 -14.10
C GLU A 38 7.59 8.25 -13.60
N HIS A 39 8.23 7.96 -12.48
CA HIS A 39 9.29 8.77 -11.86
C HIS A 39 10.53 7.90 -11.63
N PRO A 40 11.26 7.50 -12.69
CA PRO A 40 12.38 6.56 -12.54
C PRO A 40 13.49 7.10 -11.62
N ASN A 41 13.62 8.43 -11.53
CA ASN A 41 14.60 9.13 -10.71
C ASN A 41 13.99 9.74 -9.42
N GLY A 42 12.68 9.59 -9.22
CA GLY A 42 11.98 10.14 -8.07
C GLY A 42 11.93 9.16 -6.88
N PRO A 43 11.32 9.59 -5.75
CA PRO A 43 11.16 8.73 -4.60
C PRO A 43 10.30 7.51 -4.97
N THR A 44 10.79 6.31 -4.64
CA THR A 44 10.00 5.08 -4.79
C THR A 44 9.10 4.89 -3.58
N VAL A 45 7.92 4.30 -3.77
CA VAL A 45 6.97 4.13 -2.68
C VAL A 45 6.53 2.68 -2.53
N HIS A 46 6.57 2.18 -1.30
CA HIS A 46 6.01 0.89 -0.93
C HIS A 46 4.81 1.09 -0.01
N TYR A 47 3.73 0.34 -0.23
CA TYR A 47 2.53 0.39 0.59
C TYR A 47 2.17 -1.00 1.10
N SER A 48 1.80 -1.06 2.38
CA SER A 48 1.34 -2.29 3.02
C SER A 48 0.26 -1.98 4.06
N GLY A 49 -0.65 -2.91 4.28
CA GLY A 49 -1.55 -2.93 5.44
C GLY A 49 -0.93 -3.74 6.58
N ASP A 50 -1.31 -3.46 7.82
CA ASP A 50 -0.94 -4.22 9.00
C ASP A 50 -1.43 -5.69 8.94
N THR A 51 -2.58 -5.91 8.30
CA THR A 51 -3.29 -7.18 8.21
C THR A 51 -3.73 -7.47 6.78
N LEU A 52 -4.08 -8.74 6.52
CA LEU A 52 -4.60 -9.15 5.20
C LEU A 52 -5.91 -8.44 4.82
N PRO A 53 -6.93 -8.32 5.71
CA PRO A 53 -8.14 -7.58 5.40
C PRO A 53 -7.86 -6.14 4.96
N VAL A 54 -7.02 -5.40 5.70
CA VAL A 54 -6.68 -4.00 5.36
C VAL A 54 -6.02 -3.93 3.99
N ALA A 55 -5.03 -4.80 3.74
CA ALA A 55 -4.33 -4.84 2.45
C ALA A 55 -5.26 -5.20 1.28
N LEU A 56 -6.22 -6.11 1.48
CA LEU A 56 -7.22 -6.47 0.47
C LEU A 56 -8.17 -5.30 0.17
N THR A 57 -8.69 -4.62 1.20
CA THR A 57 -9.56 -3.46 0.99
C THR A 57 -8.86 -2.33 0.24
N GLU A 58 -7.57 -2.10 0.50
CA GLU A 58 -6.78 -1.14 -0.26
C GLU A 58 -6.57 -1.58 -1.72
N ALA A 59 -6.28 -2.86 -1.96
CA ALA A 59 -6.07 -3.40 -3.30
C ALA A 59 -7.33 -3.36 -4.18
N PHE A 60 -8.48 -3.74 -3.60
CA PHE A 60 -9.78 -3.80 -4.27
C PHE A 60 -10.63 -2.53 -4.08
N ARG A 61 -10.08 -1.50 -3.43
CA ARG A 61 -10.68 -0.15 -3.26
C ARG A 61 -12.12 -0.16 -2.71
N SER A 62 -12.42 -1.06 -1.76
CA SER A 62 -13.78 -1.25 -1.22
C SER A 62 -14.85 -1.63 -2.26
N ALA A 63 -14.47 -2.25 -3.38
CA ALA A 63 -15.44 -2.85 -4.29
C ALA A 63 -16.32 -3.87 -3.54
N PRO A 64 -17.63 -3.92 -3.80
CA PRO A 64 -18.53 -4.87 -3.13
C PRO A 64 -18.26 -6.32 -3.54
N VAL A 65 -17.64 -6.52 -4.70
CA VAL A 65 -17.19 -7.82 -5.20
C VAL A 65 -15.70 -7.72 -5.54
N TRP A 66 -14.91 -8.67 -5.03
CA TRP A 66 -13.49 -8.77 -5.35
C TRP A 66 -13.27 -9.90 -6.34
N SER A 67 -12.98 -9.54 -7.58
CA SER A 67 -12.62 -10.48 -8.63
C SER A 67 -11.12 -10.80 -8.53
N VAL A 68 -10.80 -11.95 -7.97
CA VAL A 68 -9.43 -12.40 -7.72
C VAL A 68 -9.00 -13.31 -8.86
N CYS A 69 -8.04 -12.90 -9.67
CA CYS A 69 -7.36 -13.72 -10.68
C CYS A 69 -6.04 -14.34 -10.16
N PRO A 70 -5.42 -15.30 -10.88
CA PRO A 70 -4.14 -15.92 -10.49
C PRO A 70 -2.94 -14.98 -10.31
N ALA A 71 -2.99 -13.76 -10.84
CA ALA A 71 -1.91 -12.77 -10.68
C ALA A 71 -2.01 -11.96 -9.39
N TRP A 72 -3.12 -12.04 -8.64
CA TRP A 72 -3.19 -11.41 -7.32
C TRP A 72 -2.40 -12.19 -6.28
N ARG A 73 -1.53 -11.48 -5.57
CA ARG A 73 -0.59 -12.06 -4.60
C ARG A 73 -0.61 -11.28 -3.30
N ALA A 74 -0.27 -11.96 -2.21
CA ALA A 74 -0.04 -11.37 -0.91
C ALA A 74 1.34 -11.75 -0.39
N ALA A 75 2.08 -10.76 0.10
CA ALA A 75 3.39 -10.93 0.71
C ALA A 75 3.42 -10.35 2.12
N LEU A 76 3.90 -11.14 3.08
CA LEU A 76 4.21 -10.63 4.41
C LEU A 76 5.60 -10.01 4.39
N LEU A 77 5.70 -8.77 4.84
CA LEU A 77 6.93 -7.99 4.73
C LEU A 77 7.39 -7.61 6.13
N ILE A 78 8.70 -7.62 6.32
CA ILE A 78 9.36 -6.96 7.42
C ILE A 78 10.24 -5.86 6.87
N ALA A 79 10.03 -4.64 7.37
CA ALA A 79 10.98 -3.57 7.16
C ALA A 79 12.08 -3.75 8.22
N THR A 80 13.35 -3.75 7.80
CA THR A 80 14.49 -3.81 8.73
C THR A 80 14.88 -2.44 9.27
N THR A 81 14.07 -1.41 8.99
CA THR A 81 14.28 -0.02 9.39
C THR A 81 13.50 0.27 10.66
N GLU A 82 14.18 0.82 11.67
CA GLU A 82 13.61 1.16 12.97
C GLU A 82 12.91 2.54 13.02
N ALA A 83 13.10 3.40 12.00
CA ALA A 83 12.60 4.77 11.99
C ALA A 83 11.45 4.98 11.00
N LEU A 84 10.30 4.36 11.28
CA LEU A 84 9.03 4.89 10.76
C LEU A 84 8.74 6.20 11.49
N GLN A 85 8.22 7.22 10.80
CA GLN A 85 7.60 8.32 11.52
C GLN A 85 6.41 7.75 12.29
N ASP A 86 6.60 7.57 13.59
CA ASP A 86 5.49 7.47 14.53
C ASP A 86 4.93 8.89 14.64
N HIS A 87 3.82 9.14 13.95
CA HIS A 87 3.09 10.40 14.06
C HIS A 87 2.33 10.46 15.39
N GLY A 88 3.05 10.23 16.50
CA GLY A 88 2.67 10.80 17.78
C GLY A 88 2.55 12.33 17.65
N PRO A 89 1.78 12.98 18.54
CA PRO A 89 1.37 14.38 18.40
C PRO A 89 2.50 15.37 18.04
N ASP A 90 3.70 15.15 18.57
CA ASP A 90 4.81 16.10 18.44
C ASP A 90 5.52 16.05 17.07
N GLY A 91 5.57 14.88 16.43
CA GLY A 91 6.27 14.68 15.15
C GLY A 91 5.50 15.25 13.94
N ALA A 92 4.17 15.16 13.95
CA ALA A 92 3.33 15.71 12.89
C ALA A 92 3.21 17.25 12.99
N VAL A 93 3.14 17.78 14.21
CA VAL A 93 3.02 19.23 14.47
C VAL A 93 4.28 19.99 14.05
N ALA A 94 5.47 19.42 14.22
CA ALA A 94 6.74 20.03 13.81
C ALA A 94 6.82 20.33 12.30
N LEU A 95 5.98 19.69 11.48
CA LEU A 95 5.91 19.82 10.03
C LEU A 95 4.71 20.65 9.54
N GLY A 96 4.03 21.34 10.47
CA GLY A 96 2.80 22.07 10.17
C GLY A 96 1.61 21.17 9.81
N ALA A 97 1.70 19.86 10.11
CA ALA A 97 0.61 18.93 9.93
C ALA A 97 -0.16 18.72 11.26
N PRO A 98 -1.44 18.30 11.21
CA PRO A 98 -2.19 18.00 12.42
C PRO A 98 -1.57 16.86 13.23
N ALA A 99 -1.59 16.95 14.56
CA ALA A 99 -1.10 15.91 15.48
C ALA A 99 -1.74 14.53 15.24
N ASP A 100 -2.97 14.51 14.71
CA ASP A 100 -3.77 13.34 14.39
C ASP A 100 -3.67 12.95 12.89
N LEU A 101 -2.65 13.42 12.18
CA LEU A 101 -2.45 13.17 10.74
C LEU A 101 -2.52 11.68 10.35
N GLY A 102 -1.83 10.85 11.12
CA GLY A 102 -1.87 9.39 10.97
C GLY A 102 -3.18 8.77 11.47
N HIS A 103 -3.93 9.46 12.32
CA HIS A 103 -5.07 8.92 13.08
C HIS A 103 -6.44 9.19 12.44
N ARG A 104 -6.51 10.14 11.51
CA ARG A 104 -7.74 10.57 10.85
C ARG A 104 -7.91 9.93 9.46
N PRO A 105 -9.02 9.18 9.24
CA PRO A 105 -9.31 8.60 7.93
C PRO A 105 -9.81 9.63 6.90
N ASP A 106 -10.28 10.80 7.33
CA ASP A 106 -10.99 11.80 6.53
C ASP A 106 -10.11 12.85 5.84
N TYR A 107 -8.78 12.82 6.03
CA TYR A 107 -7.89 13.68 5.27
C TYR A 107 -7.90 13.35 3.78
N THR A 108 -7.98 14.40 2.95
CA THR A 108 -7.98 14.23 1.50
C THR A 108 -6.63 13.66 1.03
N ARG A 109 -6.67 12.92 -0.09
CA ARG A 109 -5.45 12.40 -0.71
C ARG A 109 -4.46 13.52 -1.03
N ALA A 110 -4.93 14.64 -1.59
CA ALA A 110 -4.11 15.80 -1.93
C ALA A 110 -3.37 16.36 -0.70
N SER A 111 -4.07 16.53 0.43
CA SER A 111 -3.45 16.97 1.68
C SER A 111 -2.35 16.01 2.14
N THR A 112 -2.64 14.70 2.14
CA THR A 112 -1.66 13.68 2.57
C THR A 112 -0.43 13.58 1.68
N GLN A 113 -0.57 13.83 0.38
CA GLN A 113 0.55 13.87 -0.57
C GLN A 113 1.39 15.14 -0.40
N ALA A 114 0.74 16.29 -0.19
CA ALA A 114 1.42 17.55 0.11
C ALA A 114 2.28 17.45 1.38
N TRP A 115 1.75 16.83 2.43
CA TRP A 115 2.52 16.59 3.66
C TRP A 115 3.68 15.62 3.44
N ALA A 116 3.50 14.51 2.70
CA ALA A 116 4.60 13.60 2.39
C ALA A 116 5.72 14.28 1.58
N ARG A 117 5.37 15.19 0.66
CA ARG A 117 6.35 16.04 -0.05
C ARG A 117 7.12 16.95 0.90
N ALA A 118 6.41 17.64 1.79
CA ALA A 118 7.05 18.51 2.79
C ALA A 118 8.01 17.71 3.69
N ILE A 119 7.57 16.53 4.17
CA ILE A 119 8.39 15.63 4.98
C ILE A 119 9.69 15.25 4.26
N LEU A 120 9.62 14.84 2.99
CA LEU A 120 10.82 14.47 2.22
C LEU A 120 11.71 15.68 1.87
N ALA A 121 11.14 16.89 1.76
CA ALA A 121 11.90 18.10 1.47
C ALA A 121 12.65 18.65 2.69
N ASP A 122 12.03 18.59 3.87
CA ASP A 122 12.54 19.20 5.09
C ASP A 122 13.48 18.29 5.89
N LEU A 123 13.42 16.97 5.67
CA LEU A 123 14.25 16.00 6.38
C LEU A 123 15.51 15.63 5.58
N PRO A 124 16.67 15.45 6.24
CA PRO A 124 17.82 14.83 5.61
C PRO A 124 17.44 13.48 4.98
N VAL A 125 17.99 13.19 3.80
CA VAL A 125 17.80 11.89 3.13
C VAL A 125 18.15 10.77 4.11
N GLY A 126 17.17 9.91 4.41
CA GLY A 126 17.33 8.76 5.32
C GLY A 126 16.97 9.02 6.78
N ALA A 127 16.53 10.22 7.16
CA ALA A 127 16.09 10.49 8.53
C ALA A 127 14.76 9.80 8.90
N VAL A 128 13.88 9.57 7.91
CA VAL A 128 12.60 8.89 8.08
C VAL A 128 12.38 7.93 6.91
N ALA A 129 12.01 6.69 7.22
CA ALA A 129 11.82 5.64 6.24
C ALA A 129 10.42 5.64 5.60
N GLY A 130 9.45 6.32 6.21
CA GLY A 130 8.05 6.30 5.80
C GLY A 130 7.11 6.72 6.91
N ALA A 131 5.81 6.43 6.75
CA ALA A 131 4.76 6.79 7.70
C ALA A 131 3.80 5.62 7.97
N ARG A 132 3.31 5.52 9.20
CA ARG A 132 2.18 4.67 9.60
C ARG A 132 0.92 5.52 9.71
N TYR A 133 -0.21 5.03 9.22
CA TYR A 133 -1.47 5.78 9.20
C TYR A 133 -2.71 4.86 9.19
N HIS A 134 -3.79 5.28 9.83
CA HIS A 134 -5.09 4.61 9.80
C HIS A 134 -5.62 4.51 8.38
N SER A 135 -6.18 3.35 8.06
CA SER A 135 -6.85 3.12 6.80
C SER A 135 -8.08 4.00 6.68
N ALA A 136 -8.17 4.72 5.55
CA ALA A 136 -9.37 5.47 5.21
C ALA A 136 -10.58 4.54 4.96
N ARG A 137 -10.33 3.25 4.73
CA ARG A 137 -11.34 2.26 4.36
C ARG A 137 -11.62 1.22 5.45
N GLN A 138 -10.75 1.14 6.47
CA GLN A 138 -10.93 0.29 7.64
C GLN A 138 -10.54 1.07 8.90
N PRO A 139 -11.50 1.63 9.64
CA PRO A 139 -11.21 2.51 10.78
C PRO A 139 -10.28 1.90 11.84
N ASP A 140 -10.41 0.60 12.08
CA ASP A 140 -9.62 -0.14 13.08
C ASP A 140 -8.29 -0.71 12.53
N GLY A 141 -7.99 -0.45 11.26
CA GLY A 141 -6.82 -1.01 10.57
C GLY A 141 -5.82 0.06 10.16
N GLU A 142 -4.55 -0.32 10.07
CA GLU A 142 -3.46 0.59 9.74
C GLU A 142 -2.72 0.21 8.47
N ASN A 143 -2.18 1.23 7.83
CA ASN A 143 -1.31 1.12 6.67
C ASN A 143 0.06 1.70 7.01
N VAL A 144 1.05 1.21 6.28
CA VAL A 144 2.41 1.72 6.28
C VAL A 144 2.76 2.08 4.84
N VAL A 145 3.32 3.28 4.67
CA VAL A 145 4.01 3.70 3.47
C VAL A 145 5.51 3.79 3.76
N LEU A 146 6.36 3.27 2.88
CA LEU A 146 7.81 3.44 2.93
C LEU A 146 8.29 4.20 1.70
N TRP A 147 9.27 5.09 1.88
CA TRP A 147 9.85 5.92 0.83
C TRP A 147 11.30 5.53 0.54
N ASN A 148 11.80 5.85 -0.66
CA ASN A 148 13.23 5.85 -1.00
C ASN A 148 13.99 4.53 -0.80
N ARG A 149 13.47 3.42 -1.36
CA ARG A 149 14.14 2.10 -1.45
C ARG A 149 14.78 1.63 -0.12
N GLN A 150 14.08 1.83 0.98
CA GLN A 150 14.47 1.21 2.24
C GLN A 150 14.54 -0.31 2.06
N PRO A 151 15.51 -1.00 2.67
CA PRO A 151 15.57 -2.45 2.61
C PRO A 151 14.31 -3.05 3.25
N ILE A 152 13.56 -3.79 2.43
CA ILE A 152 12.37 -4.54 2.83
C ILE A 152 12.69 -6.00 2.57
N ALA A 153 12.54 -6.83 3.59
CA ALA A 153 12.63 -8.27 3.47
C ALA A 153 11.22 -8.88 3.47
N VAL A 154 11.07 -10.01 2.82
CA VAL A 154 9.85 -10.82 2.93
C VAL A 154 10.02 -11.74 4.12
N LEU A 155 9.04 -11.74 5.03
CA LEU A 155 8.99 -12.78 6.05
C LEU A 155 8.18 -13.95 5.50
N GLY A 156 8.79 -15.13 5.48
CA GLY A 156 8.04 -16.36 5.29
C GLY A 156 7.11 -16.58 6.48
N ALA A 157 5.87 -16.12 6.42
CA ALA A 157 4.80 -16.62 7.25
C ALA A 157 3.64 -17.03 6.36
N LEU A 158 2.91 -18.08 6.77
CA LEU A 158 1.92 -18.85 5.99
C LEU A 158 2.51 -20.02 5.16
N GLY A 159 3.79 -20.37 5.36
CA GLY A 159 4.45 -21.46 4.65
C GLY A 159 5.04 -21.07 3.28
N ALA A 160 4.79 -19.84 2.81
CA ALA A 160 5.47 -19.22 1.67
C ALA A 160 5.47 -17.69 1.81
N GLU A 161 6.57 -17.07 1.39
CA GLU A 161 6.88 -15.63 1.46
C GLU A 161 5.94 -14.76 0.61
N ASP A 162 5.43 -15.33 -0.48
CA ASP A 162 4.64 -14.66 -1.48
C ASP A 162 3.60 -15.65 -2.01
N VAL A 163 2.33 -15.42 -1.69
CA VAL A 163 1.26 -16.39 -1.90
C VAL A 163 0.29 -15.90 -2.97
N ALA A 164 -0.04 -16.74 -3.95
CA ALA A 164 -1.11 -16.43 -4.89
C ALA A 164 -2.46 -16.55 -4.17
N LEU A 165 -3.22 -15.46 -4.17
CA LEU A 165 -4.52 -15.38 -3.48
C LEU A 165 -5.58 -16.28 -4.13
N HIS A 166 -5.37 -16.65 -5.39
CA HIS A 166 -6.23 -17.57 -6.12
C HIS A 166 -6.00 -19.05 -5.75
N ASP A 167 -4.89 -19.39 -5.08
CA ASP A 167 -4.56 -20.78 -4.77
C ASP A 167 -5.50 -21.36 -3.70
N GLU A 168 -5.70 -22.69 -3.72
CA GLU A 168 -6.56 -23.39 -2.76
C GLU A 168 -6.11 -23.21 -1.31
N ALA A 169 -4.80 -23.17 -1.08
CA ALA A 169 -4.25 -23.00 0.26
C ALA A 169 -4.54 -21.60 0.85
N ALA A 170 -4.59 -20.56 0.01
CA ALA A 170 -4.73 -19.17 0.44
C ALA A 170 -6.19 -18.71 0.50
N TRP A 171 -7.05 -19.34 -0.28
CA TRP A 171 -8.43 -18.91 -0.49
C TRP A 171 -9.30 -18.83 0.77
N PRO A 172 -9.17 -19.75 1.76
CA PRO A 172 -9.88 -19.59 3.02
C PRO A 172 -9.60 -18.24 3.71
N TRP A 173 -8.37 -17.71 3.62
CA TRP A 173 -8.03 -16.41 4.20
C TRP A 173 -8.68 -15.25 3.44
N VAL A 174 -8.80 -15.37 2.11
CA VAL A 174 -9.52 -14.40 1.27
C VAL A 174 -11.00 -14.37 1.61
N LEU A 175 -11.64 -15.54 1.73
CA LEU A 175 -13.04 -15.67 2.12
C LEU A 175 -13.32 -15.06 3.50
N VAL A 176 -12.49 -15.39 4.50
CA VAL A 176 -12.63 -14.85 5.86
C VAL A 176 -12.45 -13.33 5.87
N ALA A 177 -11.46 -12.80 5.15
CA ALA A 177 -11.25 -11.37 5.05
C ALA A 177 -12.44 -10.66 4.39
N ALA A 178 -12.93 -11.16 3.25
CA ALA A 178 -14.07 -10.60 2.55
C ALA A 178 -15.34 -10.60 3.40
N HIS A 179 -15.63 -11.72 4.07
CA HIS A 179 -16.78 -11.84 4.95
C HIS A 179 -16.75 -10.80 6.08
N ARG A 180 -15.59 -10.61 6.74
CA ARG A 180 -15.42 -9.58 7.79
C ARG A 180 -15.71 -8.17 7.29
N LEU A 181 -15.54 -7.93 6.00
CA LEU A 181 -15.68 -6.62 5.36
C LEU A 181 -16.99 -6.47 4.61
N GLY A 182 -17.90 -7.46 4.71
CA GLY A 182 -19.16 -7.46 3.98
C GLY A 182 -19.00 -7.52 2.46
N ALA A 183 -17.82 -7.91 1.96
CA ALA A 183 -17.54 -8.07 0.54
C ALA A 183 -17.85 -9.50 0.07
N SER A 184 -18.24 -9.63 -1.18
CA SER A 184 -18.23 -10.91 -1.88
C SER A 184 -16.89 -11.11 -2.59
N VAL A 185 -16.49 -12.36 -2.77
CA VAL A 185 -15.27 -12.71 -3.52
C VAL A 185 -15.58 -13.75 -4.56
N GLU A 186 -14.91 -13.64 -5.69
CA GLU A 186 -14.96 -14.62 -6.77
C GLU A 186 -13.56 -14.89 -7.30
N ARG A 187 -13.33 -16.13 -7.72
CA ARG A 187 -12.16 -16.50 -8.50
C ARG A 187 -12.47 -16.34 -9.97
N ILE A 188 -11.68 -15.54 -10.67
CA ILE A 188 -11.80 -15.32 -12.12
C ILE A 188 -10.56 -15.83 -12.85
N PRO A 189 -10.69 -16.31 -14.09
CA PRO A 189 -9.52 -16.66 -14.89
C PRO A 189 -8.69 -15.42 -15.22
N ILE A 190 -7.42 -15.63 -15.56
CA ILE A 190 -6.49 -14.54 -15.88
C ILE A 190 -6.96 -13.70 -17.08
N THR A 191 -7.69 -14.31 -18.01
CA THR A 191 -8.26 -13.67 -19.21
C THR A 191 -9.30 -12.59 -18.89
N ASP A 192 -9.98 -12.73 -17.76
CA ASP A 192 -11.09 -11.86 -17.36
C ASP A 192 -10.61 -10.76 -16.39
N CYS A 193 -9.30 -10.72 -16.13
CA CYS A 193 -8.72 -9.75 -15.22
C CYS A 193 -8.62 -8.37 -15.89
N ALA A 194 -9.44 -7.42 -15.44
CA ALA A 194 -9.42 -6.02 -15.93
C ALA A 194 -8.01 -5.37 -15.85
N ARG A 195 -7.21 -5.70 -14.83
CA ARG A 195 -5.82 -5.20 -14.71
C ARG A 195 -4.86 -5.76 -15.76
N HIS A 196 -5.16 -6.92 -16.35
CA HIS A 196 -4.44 -7.42 -17.52
C HIS A 196 -5.00 -6.88 -18.84
N GLN A 197 -6.25 -6.40 -18.84
CA GLN A 197 -6.92 -5.83 -20.01
C GLN A 197 -6.57 -4.35 -20.24
N GLY A 198 -5.83 -3.73 -19.30
CA GLY A 198 -5.20 -2.43 -19.49
C GLY A 198 -6.06 -1.25 -19.07
N ASP A 199 -6.27 -1.10 -17.76
CA ASP A 199 -6.52 0.23 -17.20
C ASP A 199 -5.16 0.90 -16.95
N ALA A 200 -4.79 1.75 -17.93
CA ALA A 200 -3.60 2.61 -17.91
C ALA A 200 -3.68 3.65 -16.80
#